data_AF-A0A3D5VFR5-F1
#
_entry.id   AF-A0A3D5VFR5-F1
#
_cell.length_a   1.000
_cell.length_b   1.000
_cell.length_c   1.000
_cell.angle_alpha   90.00
_cell.angle_beta   90.00
_cell.angle_gamma   90.00
#
_symmetry.space_group_name_H-M   'P 1'
#
loop_
_entity.id
_entity.type
_entity.pdbx_description
1 polymer ?
#
loop_
_entity_poly.entity_id
_entity_poly.type
_entity_poly.pdbx_seq_one_letter_code
_entity_poly.pdbx_strand_id
1 'polypeptide(L)'
;FLLKSRNSVTADDAYSASRAAALGGVTTVIDYADLLPQRPMAEGIESRRQDFLDAVVDYNFHLVVNDHYLPEQAGEFAQLQRAGLSSIKLFTTYRDAGYMLPQAKWLSILEACREIGMVVTVHAEDDAIIQSATSRGISIGALEPRDHSDLRPAQAEVAAVQRLVELAEATGCT
;
A
#
# COMPACT_ATOMS: atom_id res chain seq x y z
N PHE A 1 3.89 -16.88 14.42
CA PHE A 1 4.20 -15.45 14.50
C PHE A 1 4.99 -15.09 13.25
N LEU A 2 5.00 -13.83 12.82
CA LEU A 2 6.01 -13.26 11.91
C LEU A 2 5.71 -13.24 10.38
N LEU A 3 4.62 -12.60 9.94
CA LEU A 3 4.62 -12.08 8.57
C LEU A 3 5.72 -11.03 8.45
N LYS A 4 6.59 -11.17 7.44
CA LYS A 4 7.68 -10.21 7.22
C LYS A 4 7.09 -8.86 6.84
N SER A 5 7.52 -7.83 7.56
CA SER A 5 7.17 -6.44 7.26
C SER A 5 8.42 -5.59 7.43
N ARG A 6 8.96 -5.10 6.31
CA ARG A 6 10.18 -4.27 6.28
C ARG A 6 11.36 -4.99 6.97
N ASN A 7 11.96 -4.33 7.96
CA ASN A 7 13.09 -4.84 8.74
C ASN A 7 12.66 -5.57 10.02
N SER A 8 11.38 -5.93 10.11
CA SER A 8 10.81 -6.62 11.25
C SER A 8 9.71 -7.57 10.78
N VAL A 9 8.91 -7.99 11.73
CA VAL A 9 7.90 -9.03 11.58
C VAL A 9 6.72 -8.64 12.45
N THR A 10 5.51 -8.84 11.94
CA THR A 10 4.30 -8.59 12.72
C THR A 10 4.21 -9.61 13.87
N ALA A 11 3.55 -9.21 14.96
CA ALA A 11 3.26 -10.15 16.03
C ALA A 11 2.39 -11.30 15.51
N ASP A 12 1.29 -10.99 14.84
CA ASP A 12 0.41 -12.01 14.26
C ASP A 12 0.92 -12.50 12.89
N ASP A 13 0.86 -13.81 12.68
CA ASP A 13 0.96 -14.46 11.38
C ASP A 13 -0.43 -14.70 10.77
N ALA A 14 -0.49 -15.32 9.58
CA ALA A 14 -1.76 -15.64 8.94
C ALA A 14 -2.67 -16.50 9.83
N TYR A 15 -2.18 -17.59 10.44
CA TYR A 15 -2.99 -18.41 11.36
C TYR A 15 -3.53 -17.64 12.57
N SER A 16 -2.69 -16.90 13.30
CA SER A 16 -3.09 -16.16 14.50
C SER A 16 -4.01 -14.98 14.18
N ALA A 17 -3.71 -14.21 13.13
CA ALA A 17 -4.55 -13.10 12.69
C ALA A 17 -5.92 -13.59 12.18
N SER A 18 -5.94 -14.61 11.32
CA SER A 18 -7.19 -15.18 10.80
C SER A 18 -8.03 -15.85 11.89
N ARG A 19 -7.40 -16.48 12.89
CA ARG A 19 -8.11 -17.01 14.06
C ARG A 19 -8.72 -15.89 14.90
N ALA A 20 -7.98 -14.80 15.14
CA ALA A 20 -8.50 -13.64 15.84
C ALA A 20 -9.68 -13.00 15.07
N ALA A 21 -9.57 -12.89 13.74
CA ALA A 21 -10.64 -12.44 12.86
C ALA A 21 -11.89 -13.31 13.01
N ALA A 22 -11.74 -14.64 12.92
CA ALA A 22 -12.86 -15.59 13.09
C ALA A 22 -13.54 -15.46 14.45
N LEU A 23 -12.76 -15.33 15.54
CA LEU A 23 -13.30 -15.13 16.90
C LEU A 23 -14.05 -13.81 17.04
N GLY A 24 -13.70 -12.80 16.24
CA GLY A 24 -14.41 -11.52 16.14
C GLY A 24 -15.59 -11.52 15.16
N GLY A 25 -15.88 -12.64 14.50
CA GLY A 25 -16.95 -12.75 13.50
C GLY A 25 -16.58 -12.28 12.08
N VAL A 26 -15.30 -12.00 11.82
CA VAL A 26 -14.79 -11.67 10.48
C VAL A 26 -14.41 -12.96 9.75
N THR A 27 -15.04 -13.22 8.61
CA THR A 27 -14.88 -14.48 7.84
C THR A 27 -14.01 -14.33 6.59
N THR A 28 -13.56 -13.11 6.27
CA THR A 28 -12.68 -12.85 5.13
C THR A 28 -11.74 -11.70 5.45
N VAL A 29 -10.47 -11.84 5.12
CA VAL A 29 -9.45 -10.78 5.24
C VAL A 29 -8.86 -10.42 3.88
N ILE A 30 -8.48 -9.16 3.69
CA ILE A 30 -7.73 -8.72 2.51
C ILE A 30 -6.42 -8.14 3.00
N ASP A 31 -5.31 -8.80 2.67
CA ASP A 31 -3.96 -8.43 3.12
C ASP A 31 -3.18 -7.71 2.00
N TYR A 32 -1.94 -7.30 2.26
CA TYR A 32 -1.12 -6.52 1.33
C TYR A 32 0.09 -7.31 0.87
N ALA A 33 0.11 -7.73 -0.39
CA ALA A 33 1.28 -8.32 -1.01
C ALA A 33 2.18 -7.22 -1.61
N ASP A 34 3.51 -7.37 -1.52
CA ASP A 34 4.44 -6.35 -2.03
C ASP A 34 4.90 -6.65 -3.46
N LEU A 35 5.02 -5.61 -4.29
CA LEU A 35 5.81 -5.69 -5.51
C LEU A 35 7.29 -5.88 -5.15
N LEU A 36 7.87 -6.99 -5.61
CA LEU A 36 9.25 -7.35 -5.36
C LEU A 36 10.20 -6.66 -6.38
N PRO A 37 11.40 -6.23 -5.96
CA PRO A 37 12.34 -5.53 -6.84
C PRO A 37 12.73 -6.39 -8.05
N GLN A 38 12.57 -5.84 -9.26
CA GLN A 38 12.93 -6.51 -10.53
C GLN A 38 12.23 -7.86 -10.74
N ARG A 39 11.01 -8.03 -10.20
CA ARG A 39 10.18 -9.22 -10.40
C ARG A 39 8.83 -8.86 -11.01
N PRO A 40 8.18 -9.80 -11.71
CA PRO A 40 6.78 -9.66 -12.09
C PRO A 40 5.88 -9.48 -10.86
N MET A 41 4.82 -8.68 -11.01
CA MET A 41 3.81 -8.40 -9.98
C MET A 41 3.19 -9.68 -9.40
N ALA A 42 2.97 -10.69 -10.25
CA ALA A 42 2.38 -11.97 -9.86
C ALA A 42 3.23 -12.73 -8.81
N GLU A 43 4.56 -12.56 -8.84
CA GLU A 43 5.43 -13.21 -7.85
C GLU A 43 5.26 -12.65 -6.44
N GLY A 44 4.96 -11.35 -6.32
CA GLY A 44 4.65 -10.74 -5.02
C GLY A 44 3.39 -11.34 -4.40
N ILE A 45 2.36 -11.55 -5.22
CA ILE A 45 1.11 -12.21 -4.81
C ILE A 45 1.37 -13.65 -4.40
N GLU A 46 2.09 -14.41 -5.23
CA GLU A 46 2.36 -15.82 -4.93
C GLU A 46 3.20 -15.97 -3.67
N SER A 47 4.22 -15.13 -3.48
CA SER A 47 5.00 -15.11 -2.25
C SER A 47 4.11 -14.88 -1.03
N ARG A 48 3.21 -13.89 -1.07
CA ARG A 48 2.31 -13.62 0.07
C ARG A 48 1.29 -14.73 0.28
N ARG A 49 0.86 -15.41 -0.80
CA ARG A 49 -0.03 -16.58 -0.71
C ARG A 49 0.62 -17.73 0.06
N GLN A 50 1.92 -17.94 -0.11
CA GLN A 50 2.67 -18.96 0.66
C GLN A 50 2.67 -18.67 2.16
N ASP A 51 2.71 -17.39 2.55
CA ASP A 51 2.65 -16.98 3.96
C ASP A 51 1.25 -17.17 4.58
N PHE A 52 0.21 -17.41 3.77
CA PHE A 52 -1.19 -17.51 4.19
C PHE A 52 -1.78 -18.93 4.11
N LEU A 53 -0.95 -19.95 3.86
CA LEU A 53 -1.42 -21.34 3.70
C LEU A 53 -2.13 -21.92 4.93
N ASP A 54 -1.87 -21.37 6.13
CA ASP A 54 -2.47 -21.80 7.39
C ASP A 54 -3.58 -20.87 7.89
N ALA A 55 -4.05 -19.92 7.07
CA ALA A 55 -5.18 -19.07 7.41
C ALA A 55 -6.46 -19.89 7.65
N VAL A 56 -7.25 -19.52 8.65
CA VAL A 56 -8.50 -20.21 9.03
C VAL A 56 -9.77 -19.49 8.58
N VAL A 57 -9.62 -18.40 7.83
CA VAL A 57 -10.71 -17.67 7.15
C VAL A 57 -10.35 -17.47 5.69
N ASP A 58 -11.33 -17.11 4.86
CA ASP A 58 -11.06 -16.78 3.46
C ASP A 58 -10.15 -15.55 3.37
N TYR A 59 -9.33 -15.47 2.32
CA TYR A 59 -8.41 -14.35 2.14
C TYR A 59 -8.18 -13.97 0.68
N ASN A 60 -7.84 -12.70 0.46
CA ASN A 60 -7.34 -12.18 -0.81
C ASN A 60 -6.30 -11.08 -0.55
N PHE A 61 -5.76 -10.45 -1.61
CA PHE A 61 -4.68 -9.47 -1.50
C PHE A 61 -4.94 -8.20 -2.32
N HIS A 62 -4.49 -7.08 -1.79
CA HIS A 62 -4.09 -5.92 -2.58
C HIS A 62 -2.61 -6.07 -2.96
N LEU A 63 -2.24 -5.76 -4.21
CA LEU A 63 -0.81 -5.58 -4.54
C LEU A 63 -0.39 -4.15 -4.17
N VAL A 64 0.65 -4.02 -3.35
CA VAL A 64 1.33 -2.74 -3.12
C VAL A 64 2.23 -2.44 -4.31
N VAL A 65 1.93 -1.34 -5.02
CA VAL A 65 2.75 -0.83 -6.11
C VAL A 65 3.65 0.27 -5.54
N ASN A 66 4.92 -0.08 -5.32
CA ASN A 66 5.94 0.77 -4.70
C ASN A 66 6.89 1.37 -5.75
N ASP A 67 8.04 1.91 -5.31
CA ASP A 67 8.99 2.59 -6.19
C ASP A 67 9.64 1.68 -7.24
N HIS A 68 9.58 0.36 -7.07
CA HIS A 68 10.08 -0.65 -8.01
C HIS A 68 9.22 -0.79 -9.26
N TYR A 69 8.00 -0.26 -9.27
CA TYR A 69 7.13 -0.30 -10.44
C TYR A 69 7.74 0.42 -11.63
N LEU A 70 7.78 -0.25 -12.77
CA LEU A 70 8.20 0.34 -14.04
C LEU A 70 6.99 0.50 -14.97
N PRO A 71 6.82 1.63 -15.68
CA PRO A 71 5.67 1.86 -16.56
C PRO A 71 5.42 0.75 -17.60
N GLU A 72 6.47 0.10 -18.09
CA GLU A 72 6.38 -1.06 -18.99
C GLU A 72 5.64 -2.26 -18.37
N GLN A 73 5.52 -2.33 -17.05
CA GLN A 73 4.78 -3.36 -16.33
C GLN A 73 3.27 -3.05 -16.23
N ALA A 74 2.77 -1.95 -16.79
CA ALA A 74 1.34 -1.61 -16.74
C ALA A 74 0.44 -2.76 -17.27
N GLY A 75 0.89 -3.51 -18.27
CA GLY A 75 0.16 -4.67 -18.80
C GLY A 75 0.02 -5.84 -17.82
N GLU A 76 0.79 -5.86 -16.73
CA GLU A 76 0.70 -6.89 -15.69
C GLU A 76 -0.57 -6.73 -14.83
N PHE A 77 -1.14 -5.53 -14.71
CA PHE A 77 -2.39 -5.32 -13.98
C PHE A 77 -3.55 -6.17 -14.53
N ALA A 78 -3.65 -6.29 -15.85
CA ALA A 78 -4.65 -7.16 -16.50
C ALA A 78 -4.42 -8.66 -16.21
N GLN A 79 -3.20 -9.07 -15.89
CA GLN A 79 -2.90 -10.44 -15.48
C GLN A 79 -3.34 -10.68 -14.03
N LEU A 80 -3.06 -9.73 -13.13
CA LEU A 80 -3.51 -9.77 -11.74
C LEU A 80 -5.04 -9.81 -11.65
N GLN A 81 -5.72 -9.01 -12.47
CA GLN A 81 -7.18 -8.99 -12.50
C GLN A 81 -7.75 -10.36 -12.87
N ARG A 82 -7.21 -10.99 -13.93
CA ARG A 82 -7.61 -12.34 -14.36
C ARG A 82 -7.28 -13.40 -13.31
N ALA A 83 -6.29 -13.15 -12.46
CA ALA A 83 -5.95 -13.99 -11.31
C ALA A 83 -6.83 -13.75 -10.08
N GLY A 84 -7.83 -12.87 -10.16
CA GLY A 84 -8.82 -12.65 -9.10
C GLY A 84 -8.51 -11.47 -8.16
N LEU A 85 -7.53 -10.63 -8.48
CA LEU A 85 -7.30 -9.39 -7.75
C LEU A 85 -8.19 -8.27 -8.28
N SER A 86 -8.90 -7.60 -7.39
CA SER A 86 -9.80 -6.49 -7.75
C SER A 86 -9.19 -5.11 -7.51
N SER A 87 -8.04 -5.03 -6.85
CA SER A 87 -7.49 -3.76 -6.38
C SER A 87 -5.98 -3.79 -6.12
N ILE A 88 -5.38 -2.59 -6.17
CA ILE A 88 -3.99 -2.33 -5.80
C ILE A 88 -3.92 -1.29 -4.67
N LYS A 89 -2.73 -1.17 -4.07
CA LYS A 89 -2.43 -0.21 -3.00
C LYS A 89 -1.24 0.65 -3.37
N LEU A 90 -1.40 1.97 -3.27
CA LEU A 90 -0.34 2.96 -3.45
C LEU A 90 0.00 3.62 -2.11
N PHE A 91 1.22 4.13 -1.98
CA PHE A 91 1.63 5.00 -0.88
C PHE A 91 2.19 6.31 -1.43
N THR A 92 1.72 7.45 -0.93
CA THR A 92 2.24 8.77 -1.33
C THR A 92 3.28 9.34 -0.35
N THR A 93 3.64 8.55 0.67
CA THR A 93 4.65 8.85 1.68
C THR A 93 5.51 7.60 1.97
N TYR A 94 6.35 7.66 2.99
CA TYR A 94 7.34 6.66 3.36
C TYR A 94 8.48 6.57 2.34
N ARG A 95 8.95 7.72 1.85
CA ARG A 95 10.08 7.78 0.90
C ARG A 95 11.31 7.03 1.42
N ASP A 96 11.62 7.20 2.70
CA ASP A 96 12.83 6.63 3.33
C ASP A 96 12.72 5.12 3.56
N ALA A 97 11.49 4.58 3.47
CA ALA A 97 11.22 3.15 3.57
C ALA A 97 11.05 2.48 2.19
N GLY A 98 11.20 3.22 1.07
CA GLY A 98 11.07 2.68 -0.29
C GLY A 98 9.63 2.37 -0.73
N TYR A 99 8.62 2.80 0.03
CA TYR A 99 7.21 2.55 -0.30
C TYR A 99 6.58 3.67 -1.13
N MET A 100 7.09 4.89 -1.01
CA MET A 100 6.53 6.04 -1.72
C MET A 100 6.59 5.82 -3.22
N LEU A 101 5.43 5.75 -3.86
CA LEU A 101 5.33 5.77 -5.30
C LEU A 101 5.51 7.22 -5.79
N PRO A 102 6.50 7.52 -6.65
CA PRO A 102 6.70 8.87 -7.17
C PRO A 102 5.48 9.36 -7.95
N GLN A 103 5.11 10.63 -7.77
CA GLN A 103 3.93 11.24 -8.40
C GLN A 103 3.91 11.09 -9.93
N ALA A 104 5.08 11.11 -10.58
CA ALA A 104 5.20 10.93 -12.03
C ALA A 104 4.66 9.58 -12.54
N LYS A 105 4.50 8.58 -11.65
CA LYS A 105 3.96 7.25 -12.00
C LYS A 105 2.46 7.12 -11.73
N TRP A 106 1.82 8.08 -11.04
CA TRP A 106 0.43 7.94 -10.60
C TRP A 106 -0.53 7.91 -11.79
N LEU A 107 -0.38 8.84 -12.73
CA LEU A 107 -1.28 8.98 -13.88
C LEU A 107 -1.35 7.69 -14.71
N SER A 108 -0.20 7.12 -15.07
CA SER A 108 -0.15 5.88 -15.87
C SER A 108 -0.78 4.69 -15.16
N ILE A 109 -0.67 4.61 -13.83
CA ILE A 109 -1.31 3.54 -13.05
C ILE A 109 -2.82 3.73 -13.02
N LEU A 110 -3.31 4.96 -12.77
CA LEU A 110 -4.73 5.26 -12.75
C LEU A 110 -5.39 4.96 -14.11
N GLU A 111 -4.75 5.36 -15.21
CA GLU A 111 -5.19 5.04 -16.57
C GLU A 111 -5.24 3.53 -16.82
N ALA A 112 -4.16 2.80 -16.50
CA ALA A 112 -4.11 1.35 -16.69
C ALA A 112 -5.15 0.60 -15.83
N CYS A 113 -5.37 1.03 -14.59
CA CYS A 113 -6.38 0.43 -13.72
C CYS A 113 -7.80 0.76 -14.18
N ARG A 114 -8.03 1.96 -14.70
CA ARG A 114 -9.32 2.37 -15.27
C ARG A 114 -9.71 1.48 -16.45
N GLU A 115 -8.79 1.21 -17.37
CA GLU A 115 -9.07 0.39 -18.56
C GLU A 115 -9.60 -1.00 -18.22
N ILE A 116 -9.17 -1.56 -17.09
CA ILE A 116 -9.57 -2.90 -16.65
C ILE A 116 -10.62 -2.86 -15.54
N GLY A 117 -10.92 -1.71 -14.93
CA GLY A 117 -11.86 -1.62 -13.80
C GLY A 117 -11.29 -2.16 -12.48
N MET A 118 -9.98 -2.02 -12.28
CA MET A 118 -9.31 -2.34 -11.03
C MET A 118 -9.32 -1.13 -10.10
N VAL A 119 -9.63 -1.33 -8.82
CA VAL A 119 -9.73 -0.24 -7.83
C VAL A 119 -8.34 0.15 -7.32
N VAL A 120 -8.08 1.45 -7.24
CA VAL A 120 -6.82 1.99 -6.72
C VAL A 120 -7.02 2.49 -5.29
N THR A 121 -6.50 1.76 -4.31
CA THR A 121 -6.48 2.20 -2.91
C THR A 121 -5.20 2.97 -2.64
N VAL A 122 -5.25 4.02 -1.81
CA VAL A 122 -4.07 4.86 -1.54
C VAL A 122 -3.92 5.13 -0.05
N HIS A 123 -2.69 5.08 0.44
CA HIS A 123 -2.29 5.70 1.68
C HIS A 123 -1.85 7.13 1.35
N ALA A 124 -2.72 8.11 1.64
CA ALA A 124 -2.64 9.46 1.10
C ALA A 124 -2.15 10.47 2.16
N GLU A 125 -0.84 10.72 2.18
CA GLU A 125 -0.22 11.83 2.91
C GLU A 125 0.88 12.47 2.06
N ASP A 126 1.00 13.79 2.11
CA ASP A 126 2.03 14.54 1.39
C ASP A 126 3.39 14.39 2.11
N ASP A 127 4.28 13.63 1.49
CA ASP A 127 5.59 13.31 2.07
C ASP A 127 6.42 14.57 2.34
N ALA A 128 6.37 15.60 1.48
CA ALA A 128 7.17 16.80 1.68
C ALA A 128 6.74 17.58 2.94
N ILE A 129 5.44 17.61 3.23
CA ILE A 129 4.92 18.19 4.48
C ILE A 129 5.42 17.38 5.69
N ILE A 130 5.35 16.05 5.63
CA ILE A 130 5.85 15.17 6.71
C ILE A 130 7.36 15.35 6.91
N GLN A 131 8.15 15.42 5.84
CA GLN A 131 9.60 15.59 5.92
C GLN A 131 9.98 16.95 6.53
N SER A 132 9.23 18.00 6.19
CA SER A 132 9.39 19.33 6.79
C SER A 132 9.06 19.33 8.29
N ALA A 133 7.95 18.70 8.69
CA ALA A 133 7.57 18.58 10.09
C ALA A 133 8.56 17.71 10.88
N THR A 134 9.01 16.60 10.31
CA THR A 134 10.03 15.71 10.87
C THR A 134 11.36 16.45 11.07
N SER A 135 11.81 17.20 10.06
CA SER A 135 13.04 18.01 10.16
C SER A 135 12.98 19.04 11.29
N ARG A 136 11.79 19.64 11.51
CA ARG A 136 11.55 20.54 12.65
C ARG A 136 11.54 19.79 13.97
N GLY A 137 10.88 18.62 14.04
CA GLY A 137 10.89 17.77 15.22
C GLY A 137 12.31 17.39 15.65
N ILE A 138 13.16 17.01 14.68
CA ILE A 138 14.58 16.74 14.91
C ILE A 138 15.29 17.95 15.52
N SER A 139 15.07 19.16 15.01
CA SER A 139 15.79 20.35 15.47
C SER A 139 15.43 20.79 16.90
N ILE A 140 14.23 20.42 17.38
CA ILE A 140 13.77 20.73 18.74
C ILE A 140 13.76 19.52 19.68
N GLY A 141 14.20 18.35 19.22
CA GLY A 141 14.21 17.11 20.01
C GLY A 141 12.83 16.49 20.25
N ALA A 142 11.83 16.82 19.44
CA ALA A 142 10.47 16.25 19.49
C ALA A 142 10.38 15.03 18.55
N LEU A 143 10.91 13.89 19.00
CA LEU A 143 10.96 12.62 18.27
C LEU A 143 10.51 11.42 19.11
N GLU A 144 9.84 11.65 20.23
CA GLU A 144 9.28 10.58 21.04
C GLU A 144 7.99 10.03 20.38
N PRO A 145 7.53 8.81 20.73
CA PRO A 145 6.30 8.24 20.16
C PRO A 145 5.07 9.14 20.28
N ARG A 146 4.99 9.95 21.35
CA ARG A 146 3.90 10.92 21.55
C ARG A 146 3.89 12.05 20.51
N ASP A 147 5.03 12.35 19.90
CA ASP A 147 5.19 13.45 18.96
C ASP A 147 4.77 13.02 17.54
N HIS A 148 4.54 11.72 17.30
CA HIS A 148 4.28 11.17 15.96
C HIS A 148 3.13 11.86 15.21
N SER A 149 2.04 12.20 15.90
CA SER A 149 0.91 12.92 15.29
C SER A 149 1.30 14.33 14.83
N ASP A 150 2.17 15.01 15.58
CA ASP A 150 2.59 16.38 15.27
C ASP A 150 3.57 16.39 14.07
N LEU A 151 4.30 15.29 13.86
CA LEU A 151 5.14 15.09 12.67
C LEU A 151 4.32 14.77 11.41
N ARG A 152 3.03 14.47 11.56
CA ARG A 152 2.09 14.10 10.48
C ARG A 152 0.82 14.96 10.56
N PRO A 153 0.95 16.29 10.39
CA PRO A 153 -0.19 17.18 10.54
C PRO A 153 -1.28 16.86 9.50
N ALA A 154 -2.55 17.04 9.86
CA ALA A 154 -3.70 16.70 9.00
C ALA A 154 -3.65 17.34 7.59
N GLN A 155 -2.96 18.47 7.43
CA GLN A 155 -2.74 19.10 6.13
C GLN A 155 -1.95 18.23 5.15
N ALA A 156 -1.09 17.34 5.64
CA ALA A 156 -0.38 16.37 4.80
C ALA A 156 -1.38 15.41 4.14
N GLU A 157 -2.34 14.89 4.90
CA GLU A 157 -3.41 14.02 4.39
C GLU A 157 -4.30 14.78 3.40
N VAL A 158 -4.80 15.96 3.79
CA VAL A 158 -5.69 16.79 2.95
C VAL A 158 -5.07 17.09 1.59
N ALA A 159 -3.79 17.52 1.56
CA ALA A 159 -3.12 17.86 0.32
C ALA A 159 -2.95 16.66 -0.63
N ALA A 160 -2.64 15.47 -0.08
CA ALA A 160 -2.51 14.26 -0.88
C ALA A 160 -3.87 13.76 -1.40
N VAL A 161 -4.90 13.74 -0.54
CA VAL A 161 -6.26 13.33 -0.93
C VAL A 161 -6.83 14.23 -2.03
N GLN A 162 -6.72 15.56 -1.89
CA GLN A 162 -7.21 16.50 -2.90
C GLN A 162 -6.61 16.22 -4.27
N ARG A 163 -5.28 16.07 -4.33
CA ARG A 163 -4.57 15.79 -5.58
C ARG A 163 -4.94 14.44 -6.20
N LEU A 164 -5.11 13.41 -5.37
CA LEU A 164 -5.50 12.08 -5.85
C LEU A 164 -6.94 12.08 -6.39
N VAL A 165 -7.86 12.80 -5.74
CA VAL A 165 -9.23 12.97 -6.22
C VAL A 165 -9.25 13.69 -7.56
N GLU A 166 -8.51 14.79 -7.72
CA GLU A 166 -8.40 15.50 -9.01
C GLU A 166 -7.91 14.58 -10.14
N LEU A 167 -6.90 13.74 -9.86
CA LEU A 167 -6.39 12.77 -10.83
C LEU A 167 -7.39 11.63 -11.11
N ALA A 168 -8.07 11.13 -10.09
CA ALA A 168 -9.10 10.11 -10.24
C ALA A 168 -10.27 10.64 -11.08
N GLU A 169 -10.72 11.88 -10.86
CA GLU A 169 -11.74 12.55 -11.67
C GLU A 169 -11.28 12.74 -13.13
N ALA A 170 -10.04 13.19 -13.34
CA ALA A 170 -9.50 13.41 -14.67
C ALA A 170 -9.35 12.11 -15.49
N THR A 171 -9.04 11.00 -14.83
CA THR A 171 -8.86 9.68 -15.47
C THR A 171 -10.15 8.84 -15.49
N GLY A 172 -11.13 9.17 -14.65
CA GLY A 172 -12.30 8.34 -14.37
C GLY A 172 -11.97 7.05 -13.59
N CYS A 173 -10.75 6.92 -13.05
CA CYS A 173 -10.35 5.79 -12.23
C CYS A 173 -11.09 5.80 -10.88
N THR A 174 -11.30 4.61 -10.30
CA THR A 174 -12.03 4.42 -9.03
C THR A 174 -11.08 3.96 -7.93
#